data_AF-A0A2S4XHA0-F1
#
_entry.id   AF-A0A2S4XHA0-F1
#
_cell.length_a   1.000
_cell.length_b   1.000
_cell.length_c   1.000
_cell.angle_alpha   90.00
_cell.angle_beta   90.00
_cell.angle_gamma   90.00
#
_symmetry.space_group_name_H-M   'P 1'
#
loop_
_entity.id
_entity.type
_entity.pdbx_description
1 polymer ?
#
loop_
_entity_poly.entity_id
_entity_poly.type
_entity_poly.pdbx_seq_one_letter_code
_entity_poly.pdbx_strand_id
1 'polypeptide(L)'
;MAVDDVDGTLAGMGPRLRAARERHGATLAGVSCATGISASTLSRMETGRRKPTLEVLLQLSKEYGISLDELAGTAPAPAAKPRAAAQGERQRLRTPPAAARGTGDRQAAE
;
A
#
# COMPACT_ATOMS: atom_id res chain seq x y z
N MET A 1 -1.47 7.65 -32.42
CA MET A 1 -2.39 8.15 -31.37
C MET A 1 -1.87 7.75 -29.97
N ALA A 2 -0.63 8.09 -29.64
CA ALA A 2 -0.02 7.82 -28.32
C ALA A 2 0.28 9.11 -27.53
N VAL A 3 0.18 10.27 -28.20
CA VAL A 3 0.42 11.59 -27.59
C VAL A 3 -0.76 12.04 -26.72
N ASP A 4 -1.97 11.59 -27.06
CA ASP A 4 -3.20 11.89 -26.32
C ASP A 4 -3.21 11.26 -24.91
N ASP A 5 -2.50 10.16 -24.72
CA ASP A 5 -2.42 9.44 -23.44
C ASP A 5 -1.52 10.15 -22.41
N VAL A 6 -0.38 10.69 -22.88
CA VAL A 6 0.59 11.38 -22.02
C VAL A 6 0.04 12.73 -21.55
N ASP A 7 -0.59 13.50 -22.43
CA ASP A 7 -1.21 14.78 -22.05
C ASP A 7 -2.42 14.59 -21.13
N GLY A 8 -3.23 13.54 -21.34
CA GLY A 8 -4.30 13.15 -20.42
C GLY A 8 -3.77 12.77 -19.04
N THR A 9 -2.69 12.00 -19.00
CA THR A 9 -1.98 11.63 -17.76
C THR A 9 -1.49 12.86 -17.01
N LEU A 10 -0.81 13.80 -17.70
CA LEU A 10 -0.33 15.05 -17.13
C LEU A 10 -1.46 15.97 -16.64
N ALA A 11 -2.57 16.06 -17.38
CA ALA A 11 -3.73 16.85 -16.98
C ALA A 11 -4.35 16.31 -15.68
N GLY A 12 -4.36 14.98 -15.49
CA GLY A 12 -4.83 14.34 -14.26
C GLY A 12 -3.90 14.49 -13.05
N MET A 13 -2.63 14.86 -13.24
CA MET A 13 -1.65 14.93 -12.13
C MET A 13 -1.98 16.02 -11.11
N GLY A 14 -2.46 17.19 -11.55
CA GLY A 14 -2.74 18.31 -10.64
C GLY A 14 -3.74 17.95 -9.53
N PRO A 15 -4.95 17.47 -9.88
CA PRO A 15 -5.91 16.99 -8.89
C PRO A 15 -5.39 15.86 -8.00
N ARG A 16 -4.57 14.94 -8.54
CA ARG A 16 -3.98 13.85 -7.74
C ARG A 16 -2.94 14.34 -6.74
N LEU A 17 -2.09 15.29 -7.12
CA LEU A 17 -1.14 15.95 -6.22
C LEU A 17 -1.87 16.65 -5.08
N ARG A 18 -2.95 17.37 -5.39
CA ARG A 18 -3.79 18.00 -4.37
C ARG A 18 -4.40 16.99 -3.42
N ALA A 19 -4.99 15.93 -3.96
CA ALA A 19 -5.59 14.88 -3.16
C ALA A 19 -4.55 14.17 -2.26
N ALA A 20 -3.35 13.92 -2.77
CA ALA A 20 -2.25 13.35 -1.98
C ALA A 20 -1.85 14.26 -0.82
N ARG A 21 -1.69 15.57 -1.08
CA ARG A 21 -1.40 16.56 -0.04
C ARG A 21 -2.49 16.61 1.04
N GLU A 22 -3.75 16.62 0.62
CA GLU A 22 -4.90 16.66 1.53
C GLU A 22 -4.99 15.38 2.37
N ARG A 23 -4.74 14.19 1.79
CA ARG A 23 -4.64 12.92 2.53
C ARG A 23 -3.47 12.91 3.53
N HIS A 24 -2.36 13.53 3.17
CA HIS A 24 -1.20 13.72 4.05
C HIS A 24 -1.46 14.75 5.16
N GLY A 25 -2.57 15.49 5.13
CA GLY A 25 -2.90 16.52 6.13
C GLY A 25 -2.00 17.76 6.04
N ALA A 26 -1.31 17.97 4.93
CA ALA A 26 -0.34 19.05 4.78
C ALA A 26 -0.94 20.30 4.12
N THR A 27 -0.50 21.48 4.56
CA THR A 27 -0.76 22.73 3.86
C THR A 27 0.27 22.95 2.75
N LEU A 28 -0.04 23.80 1.76
CA LEU A 28 0.93 24.18 0.73
C LEU A 28 2.20 24.79 1.34
N ALA A 29 2.07 25.55 2.43
CA ALA A 29 3.21 26.13 3.15
C ALA A 29 4.05 25.04 3.85
N GLY A 30 3.40 24.02 4.44
CA GLY A 30 4.08 22.89 5.06
C GLY A 30 4.91 22.10 4.06
N VAL A 31 4.31 21.72 2.92
CA VAL A 31 5.02 21.04 1.83
C VAL A 31 6.14 21.93 1.28
N SER A 32 5.92 23.23 1.19
CA SER A 32 6.94 24.18 0.74
C SER A 32 8.17 24.17 1.64
N CYS A 33 7.96 24.15 2.96
CA CYS A 33 9.05 24.06 3.93
C CYS A 33 9.79 22.72 3.85
N ALA A 34 9.06 21.60 3.68
CA ALA A 34 9.64 20.27 3.63
C ALA A 34 10.42 19.98 2.34
N THR A 35 9.97 20.54 1.21
CA THR A 35 10.53 20.22 -0.12
C THR A 35 11.37 21.33 -0.74
N GLY A 36 11.32 22.55 -0.21
CA GLY A 36 11.94 23.74 -0.80
C GLY A 36 11.20 24.27 -2.05
N ILE A 37 10.11 23.64 -2.48
CA ILE A 37 9.30 24.11 -3.61
C ILE A 37 8.37 25.21 -3.13
N SER A 38 8.33 26.36 -3.80
CA SER A 38 7.47 27.46 -3.34
C SER A 38 5.98 27.09 -3.34
N ALA A 39 5.23 27.56 -2.35
CA ALA A 39 3.78 27.34 -2.25
C ALA A 39 3.01 27.78 -3.52
N SER A 40 3.45 28.86 -4.18
CA SER A 40 2.88 29.32 -5.45
C SER A 40 3.16 28.37 -6.62
N THR A 41 4.29 27.67 -6.60
CA THR A 41 4.63 26.64 -7.59
C THR A 41 3.80 25.39 -7.36
N LEU A 42 3.68 24.93 -6.11
CA LEU A 42 2.80 23.82 -5.73
C LEU A 42 1.34 24.09 -6.11
N SER A 43 0.82 25.28 -5.79
CA SER A 43 -0.54 25.70 -6.14
C SER A 43 -0.79 25.65 -7.66
N ARG A 44 0.17 26.11 -8.48
CA ARG A 44 0.06 26.03 -9.95
C ARG A 44 0.11 24.60 -10.48
N MET A 45 0.87 23.72 -9.84
CA MET A 45 0.90 22.29 -10.19
C MET A 45 -0.43 21.62 -9.85
N GLU A 46 -0.97 21.85 -8.64
CA GLU A 46 -2.25 21.31 -8.20
C GLU A 46 -3.45 21.76 -9.05
N THR A 47 -3.35 22.95 -9.64
CA THR A 47 -4.38 23.51 -10.54
C THR A 47 -4.12 23.21 -12.02
N GLY A 48 -3.08 22.43 -12.34
CA GLY A 48 -2.73 22.08 -13.73
C GLY A 48 -2.14 23.24 -14.55
N ARG A 49 -1.97 24.43 -13.96
CA ARG A 49 -1.38 25.61 -14.61
C ARG A 49 0.13 25.49 -14.83
N ARG A 50 0.77 24.52 -14.20
CA ARG A 50 2.20 24.21 -14.38
C ARG A 50 2.42 22.71 -14.38
N LYS A 51 3.01 22.17 -15.45
CA LYS A 51 3.46 20.79 -15.52
C LYS A 51 4.65 20.58 -14.56
N PRO A 52 4.61 19.61 -13.64
CA PRO A 52 5.74 19.31 -12.76
C PRO A 52 6.86 18.60 -13.55
N THR A 53 8.11 18.80 -13.14
CA THR A 53 9.25 18.02 -13.65
C THR A 53 9.29 16.67 -12.94
N LEU A 54 9.99 15.70 -13.53
CA LEU A 54 10.17 14.38 -12.90
C LEU A 54 10.82 14.48 -11.51
N GLU A 55 11.84 15.33 -11.37
CA GLU A 55 12.50 15.59 -10.08
C GLU A 55 11.51 16.06 -9.00
N VAL A 56 10.65 17.03 -9.35
CA VAL A 56 9.61 17.51 -8.43
C VAL A 56 8.63 16.41 -8.06
N LEU A 57 8.22 15.59 -9.03
CA LEU A 57 7.32 14.48 -8.76
C LEU A 57 7.93 13.45 -7.80
N LEU A 58 9.22 13.14 -7.94
CA LEU A 58 9.93 12.24 -7.03
C LEU A 58 10.02 12.83 -5.62
N GLN A 59 10.30 14.13 -5.49
CA GLN A 59 10.33 14.81 -4.20
C GLN A 59 8.96 14.78 -3.50
N LEU A 60 7.88 15.06 -4.25
CA LEU A 60 6.52 15.06 -3.72
C LEU A 60 6.00 13.65 -3.43
N SER A 61 6.35 12.65 -4.25
CA SER A 61 6.08 11.24 -4.01
C SER A 61 6.67 10.79 -2.67
N LYS A 62 7.93 11.16 -2.41
CA LYS A 62 8.59 10.89 -1.13
C LYS A 62 7.93 11.61 0.04
N GLU A 63 7.60 12.89 -0.12
CA GLU A 63 6.94 13.70 0.92
C GLU A 63 5.56 13.15 1.29
N TYR A 64 4.77 12.71 0.30
CA TYR A 64 3.41 12.22 0.53
C TYR A 64 3.34 10.72 0.84
N GLY A 65 4.46 9.98 0.71
CA GLY A 65 4.49 8.53 0.91
C GLY A 65 3.69 7.72 -0.10
N ILE A 66 3.52 8.25 -1.33
CA ILE A 66 2.83 7.56 -2.43
C ILE A 66 3.77 7.36 -3.60
N SER A 67 3.49 6.39 -4.46
CA SER A 67 4.36 6.06 -5.58
C SER A 67 4.14 6.98 -6.81
N LEU A 68 5.11 6.99 -7.73
CA LEU A 68 5.03 7.82 -8.94
C LEU A 68 3.91 7.36 -9.88
N ASP A 69 3.65 6.05 -9.96
CA ASP A 69 2.53 5.47 -10.71
C ASP A 69 1.17 5.85 -10.10
N GLU A 70 1.07 6.02 -8.79
CA GLU A 70 -0.15 6.56 -8.16
C GLU A 70 -0.37 8.03 -8.56
N LEU A 71 0.69 8.84 -8.57
CA LEU A 71 0.64 10.23 -9.06
C LEU A 71 0.31 10.32 -10.55
N ALA A 72 0.83 9.40 -11.36
CA ALA A 72 0.50 9.29 -12.78
C ALA A 72 -0.92 8.73 -13.01
N GLY A 73 -1.52 8.08 -12.01
CA GLY A 73 -2.80 7.39 -12.17
C GLY A 73 -2.68 6.10 -12.98
N THR A 74 -1.48 5.53 -13.06
CA THR A 74 -1.18 4.25 -13.72
C THR A 74 -1.04 3.10 -12.74
N ALA A 75 -1.03 3.39 -11.43
CA ALA A 75 -1.07 2.38 -10.39
C ALA A 75 -2.31 1.48 -10.57
N PRO A 76 -2.16 0.15 -10.47
CA PRO A 76 -3.31 -0.74 -10.51
C PRO A 76 -4.26 -0.41 -9.35
N ALA A 77 -5.57 -0.52 -9.61
CA ALA A 77 -6.56 -0.37 -8.54
C ALA A 77 -6.16 -1.28 -7.37
N PRO A 78 -6.20 -0.80 -6.12
CA PRO A 78 -5.77 -1.61 -4.99
C PRO A 78 -6.56 -2.91 -5.00
N ALA A 79 -5.86 -4.03 -5.18
CA ALA A 79 -6.47 -5.35 -5.07
C ALA A 79 -7.17 -5.37 -3.70
N ALA A 80 -8.49 -5.58 -3.71
CA ALA A 80 -9.27 -5.71 -2.49
C ALA A 80 -8.50 -6.69 -1.60
N LYS A 81 -8.04 -6.21 -0.43
CA LYS A 81 -7.18 -6.98 0.48
C LYS A 81 -7.72 -8.41 0.55
N PRO A 82 -6.95 -9.46 0.22
CA PRO A 82 -7.43 -10.81 0.41
C PRO A 82 -7.71 -10.95 1.90
N ARG A 83 -8.99 -11.00 2.26
CA ARG A 83 -9.44 -11.24 3.63
C ARG A 83 -8.75 -12.54 4.03
N ALA A 84 -7.84 -12.44 5.00
CA ALA A 84 -6.97 -13.52 5.41
C ALA A 84 -7.74 -14.85 5.44
N ALA A 85 -7.44 -15.74 4.50
CA ALA A 85 -7.87 -17.12 4.56
C ALA A 85 -7.03 -17.79 5.65
N ALA A 86 -7.37 -17.52 6.90
CA ALA A 86 -6.92 -18.28 8.04
C ALA A 86 -7.62 -19.65 8.01
N GLN A 87 -7.14 -20.58 7.18
CA GLN A 87 -7.46 -22.01 7.26
C GLN A 87 -6.24 -22.84 6.88
N GLY A 88 -5.14 -22.61 7.61
CA GLY A 88 -4.06 -23.59 7.74
C GLY A 88 -4.18 -24.30 9.08
N GLU A 89 -5.08 -25.28 9.23
CA GLU A 89 -4.95 -26.27 10.30
C GLU A 89 -5.74 -27.57 10.03
N ARG A 90 -5.21 -28.39 9.12
CA ARG A 90 -5.48 -29.84 9.12
C ARG A 90 -4.18 -30.60 8.83
N GLN A 91 -3.10 -30.24 9.55
CA GLN A 91 -1.95 -31.12 9.66
C GLN A 91 -2.41 -32.33 10.49
N ARG A 92 -2.74 -33.42 9.79
CA ARG A 92 -3.08 -34.72 10.40
C ARG A 92 -1.87 -35.21 11.19
N LEU A 93 -1.85 -35.00 12.50
CA LEU A 93 -1.09 -35.84 13.42
C LEU A 93 -1.88 -37.15 13.59
N ARG A 94 -1.60 -38.11 12.71
CA ARG A 94 -1.90 -39.52 12.97
C ARG A 94 -0.84 -40.05 13.92
N THR A 95 -1.19 -40.19 15.19
CA THR A 95 -0.47 -41.07 16.11
C THR A 95 -1.41 -42.21 16.48
N PRO A 96 -1.10 -43.48 16.20
CA PRO A 96 -1.89 -44.58 16.72
C PRO A 96 -1.58 -44.77 18.22
N PRO A 97 -2.58 -45.06 19.07
CA PRO A 97 -2.29 -45.46 20.45
C PRO A 97 -1.74 -46.89 20.48
N ALA A 98 -0.64 -47.05 21.22
CA ALA A 98 0.00 -48.32 21.51
C ALA A 98 -0.92 -49.23 22.35
N ALA A 99 -1.12 -50.47 21.90
CA ALA A 99 -1.78 -51.50 22.67
C ALA A 99 -0.88 -51.94 23.83
N ALA A 100 -1.21 -51.52 25.06
CA ALA A 100 -0.61 -52.03 26.27
C ALA A 100 -1.23 -53.40 26.61
N ARG A 101 -0.40 -54.44 26.58
CA ARG A 101 -0.70 -55.78 27.07
C ARG A 101 -0.72 -55.74 28.60
N GLY A 102 -1.89 -55.95 29.19
CA GLY A 102 -2.04 -56.25 30.62
C GLY A 102 -1.88 -57.75 30.85
N THR A 103 -0.71 -58.16 31.32
CA THR A 103 -0.44 -59.51 31.84
C THR A 103 -0.42 -59.47 33.36
N GLY A 104 -1.31 -60.25 33.98
CA GLY A 104 -1.04 -60.96 35.23
C GLY A 104 -1.41 -60.25 36.52
N ASP A 105 -2.68 -60.34 36.91
CA ASP A 105 -3.04 -60.27 38.33
C ASP A 105 -2.77 -61.64 38.97
N ARG A 106 -1.84 -61.63 39.94
CA ARG A 106 -1.56 -62.72 40.86
C ARG A 106 -2.66 -62.76 41.92
N GLN A 107 -3.39 -63.88 41.98
CA GLN A 107 -4.19 -64.21 43.17
C GLN A 107 -3.27 -64.73 44.28
N ALA A 108 -3.36 -64.13 45.46
CA ALA A 108 -2.95 -64.71 46.73
C ALA A 108 -3.76 -64.09 47.89
N ALA A 109 -4.23 -64.96 48.79
CA ALA A 109 -4.90 -64.75 50.07
C ALA A 109 -6.36 -64.24 49.97
N GLU A 110 -7.36 -64.87 50.59
CA GLU A 110 -7.40 -65.65 51.84
C GLU A 110 -8.58 -66.66 51.80
#